data_AF-A0A4Q3YIS2-F1
#
_entry.id   AF-A0A4Q3YIS2-F1
#
_cell.length_a   1.000
_cell.length_b   1.000
_cell.length_c   1.000
_cell.angle_alpha   90.00
_cell.angle_beta   90.00
_cell.angle_gamma   90.00
#
_symmetry.space_group_name_H-M   'P 1'
#
loop_
_entity.id
_entity.type
_entity.pdbx_description
1 polymer ?
#
loop_
_entity_poly.entity_id
_entity_poly.type
_entity_poly.pdbx_seq_one_letter_code
_entity_poly.pdbx_strand_id
1 'polypeptide(L)'
;MPDSNWSAIRAIFAAMPPDHHPADFRTIDIELIGSELKDHEEAYWAGQDRNLEMAFARKIKERIEQREIRQLSVFALAPQPLLIRLGTLLGDVVPVSVHQKHREPDTWKWLPDQPHIAYKVNEYSGRKDVPVALKLALSATVNDERITSVLGEDTAIWSITCEQSGNDIMRRKDDLAAYKKLVRNLFDRIKAYHGEGVMLHVFPALPASAAVETGRVWMPKADLTMKIYDQNRTAQAFVPTIAIG
;
A
#
# COMPACT_ATOMS: atom_id res chain seq x y z
N MET A 1 20.82 -27.77 -0.11
CA MET A 1 19.59 -27.55 -0.88
C MET A 1 19.51 -26.07 -1.27
N PRO A 2 19.89 -25.70 -2.52
CA PRO A 2 19.81 -24.33 -3.03
C PRO A 2 18.46 -24.01 -3.72
N ASP A 3 17.52 -24.96 -3.78
CA ASP A 3 16.40 -24.93 -4.74
C ASP A 3 15.21 -24.03 -4.36
N SER A 4 15.06 -23.62 -3.10
CA SER A 4 13.88 -22.86 -2.65
C SER A 4 13.91 -21.38 -3.08
N ASN A 5 15.08 -20.75 -3.09
CA ASN A 5 15.20 -19.34 -3.50
C ASN A 5 15.10 -19.21 -5.03
N TRP A 6 15.67 -20.17 -5.76
CA TRP A 6 15.59 -20.22 -7.22
C TRP A 6 14.17 -20.44 -7.75
N SER A 7 13.34 -21.24 -7.06
CA SER A 7 11.94 -21.44 -7.46
C SER A 7 11.09 -20.19 -7.22
N ALA A 8 11.33 -19.45 -6.12
CA ALA A 8 10.66 -18.19 -5.83
C ALA A 8 10.99 -17.10 -6.87
N ILE A 9 12.28 -16.94 -7.21
CA ILE A 9 12.75 -15.99 -8.22
C ILE A 9 12.16 -16.33 -9.60
N ARG A 10 12.09 -17.62 -9.95
CA ARG A 10 11.45 -18.07 -11.20
C ARG A 10 9.97 -17.69 -11.27
N ALA A 11 9.23 -17.82 -10.17
CA ALA A 11 7.82 -17.47 -10.13
C ALA A 11 7.59 -15.95 -10.35
N ILE A 12 8.47 -15.11 -9.81
CA ILE A 12 8.49 -13.65 -10.04
C ILE A 12 8.67 -13.35 -11.54
N PHE A 13 9.72 -13.87 -12.17
CA PHE A 13 9.97 -13.62 -13.59
C PHE A 13 8.88 -14.19 -14.50
N ALA A 14 8.29 -15.33 -14.16
CA ALA A 14 7.20 -15.93 -14.92
C ALA A 14 5.90 -15.11 -14.89
N ALA A 15 5.76 -14.16 -13.97
CA ALA A 15 4.58 -13.31 -13.83
C ALA A 15 4.67 -11.98 -14.60
N MET A 16 5.83 -11.63 -15.15
CA MET A 16 6.03 -10.39 -15.91
C MET A 16 5.47 -10.44 -17.35
N PRO A 17 5.64 -11.53 -18.12
CA PRO A 17 5.11 -11.62 -19.49
C PRO A 17 3.58 -11.72 -19.52
N PRO A 18 2.93 -11.32 -20.64
CA PRO A 18 3.54 -10.79 -21.87
C PRO A 18 3.89 -9.30 -21.80
N ASP A 19 3.39 -8.58 -20.78
CA ASP A 19 3.42 -7.11 -20.76
C ASP A 19 4.82 -6.55 -20.51
N HIS A 20 5.67 -7.28 -19.79
CA HIS A 20 7.05 -6.89 -19.54
C HIS A 20 8.00 -8.10 -19.61
N HIS A 21 9.20 -7.85 -20.12
CA HIS A 21 10.31 -8.79 -20.06
C HIS A 21 11.40 -8.24 -19.14
N PRO A 22 11.98 -9.09 -18.26
CA PRO A 22 13.06 -8.65 -17.39
C PRO A 22 14.27 -8.23 -18.24
N ALA A 23 14.85 -7.07 -17.93
CA ALA A 23 16.05 -6.58 -18.60
C ALA A 23 17.27 -7.48 -18.28
N ASP A 24 17.32 -7.99 -17.06
CA ASP A 24 18.20 -9.06 -16.61
C ASP A 24 17.46 -9.93 -15.57
N PHE A 25 17.96 -11.14 -15.30
CA PHE A 25 17.39 -12.03 -14.27
C PHE A 25 17.86 -11.65 -12.86
N ARG A 26 17.93 -10.36 -12.54
CA ARG A 26 18.33 -9.87 -11.22
C ARG A 26 17.16 -9.20 -10.50
N THR A 27 17.01 -9.50 -9.22
CA THR A 27 16.08 -8.82 -8.32
C THR A 27 16.80 -7.69 -7.58
N ILE A 28 16.05 -6.66 -7.21
CA ILE A 28 16.51 -5.62 -6.27
C ILE A 28 15.70 -5.79 -5.00
N ASP A 29 16.30 -6.43 -4.00
CA ASP A 29 15.62 -6.67 -2.73
C ASP A 29 15.78 -5.46 -1.79
N ILE A 30 14.66 -4.98 -1.27
CA ILE A 30 14.60 -3.96 -0.21
C ILE A 30 14.15 -4.66 1.06
N GLU A 31 15.13 -5.05 1.87
CA GLU A 31 14.90 -5.78 3.12
C GLU A 31 15.88 -5.31 4.18
N LEU A 32 15.48 -5.43 5.45
CA LEU A 32 16.36 -5.26 6.61
C LEU A 32 16.66 -6.64 7.21
N ILE A 33 17.81 -7.19 6.87
CA ILE A 33 18.25 -8.51 7.37
C ILE A 33 18.83 -8.36 8.77
N GLY A 34 18.48 -9.27 9.68
CA GLY A 34 19.09 -9.36 11.01
C GLY A 34 18.51 -8.42 12.07
N SER A 35 17.38 -7.77 11.80
CA SER A 35 16.63 -7.02 12.81
C SER A 35 15.76 -7.96 13.65
N GLU A 36 15.87 -7.88 14.97
CA GLU A 36 15.03 -8.63 15.91
C GLU A 36 13.75 -7.89 16.31
N LEU A 37 13.71 -6.58 16.05
CA LEU A 37 12.56 -5.70 16.33
C LEU A 37 11.27 -6.24 15.70
N LYS A 38 10.15 -6.05 16.40
CA LYS A 38 8.82 -6.52 16.03
C LYS A 38 7.86 -5.35 15.78
N ASP A 39 6.80 -5.62 15.03
CA ASP A 39 5.77 -4.64 14.62
C ASP A 39 4.99 -3.97 15.78
N HIS A 40 5.08 -4.48 17.01
CA HIS A 40 4.53 -3.86 18.21
C HIS A 40 5.47 -2.84 18.86
N GLU A 41 6.71 -2.72 18.38
CA GLU A 41 7.69 -1.78 18.89
C GLU A 41 7.74 -0.53 18.00
N GLU A 42 7.69 0.66 18.59
CA GLU A 42 7.79 1.92 17.83
C GLU A 42 9.11 2.01 17.04
N ALA A 43 10.20 1.53 17.64
CA ALA A 43 11.52 1.47 17.03
C ALA A 43 11.56 0.62 15.75
N TYR A 44 10.68 -0.39 15.63
CA TYR A 44 10.55 -1.18 14.41
C TYR A 44 10.15 -0.29 13.24
N TRP A 45 9.07 0.48 13.39
CA TRP A 45 8.54 1.30 12.29
C TRP A 45 9.52 2.39 11.87
N ALA A 46 10.13 3.08 12.83
CA ALA A 46 11.14 4.10 12.55
C ALA A 46 12.38 3.52 11.84
N GLY A 47 12.87 2.36 12.31
CA GLY A 47 14.02 1.69 11.71
C GLY A 47 13.74 1.15 10.31
N GLN A 48 12.57 0.53 10.11
CA GLN A 48 12.16 -0.03 8.81
C GLN A 48 11.89 1.06 7.77
N ASP A 49 11.24 2.16 8.14
CA ASP A 49 11.02 3.30 7.26
C ASP A 49 12.36 3.92 6.81
N ARG A 50 13.26 4.18 7.75
CA ARG A 50 14.60 4.70 7.43
C ARG A 50 15.39 3.76 6.52
N ASN A 51 15.36 2.45 6.80
CA ASN A 51 16.03 1.47 5.96
C ASN A 51 15.43 1.43 4.54
N LEU A 52 14.10 1.44 4.43
CA LEU A 52 13.37 1.48 3.17
C LEU A 52 13.77 2.71 2.35
N GLU A 53 13.78 3.89 2.95
CA GLU A 53 14.18 5.14 2.27
C GLU A 53 15.63 5.10 1.79
N MET A 54 16.57 4.70 2.66
CA MET A 54 17.99 4.63 2.31
C MET A 54 18.27 3.57 1.24
N ALA A 55 17.66 2.40 1.35
CA ALA A 55 17.82 1.33 0.37
C ALA A 55 17.19 1.70 -0.98
N PHE A 56 16.02 2.35 -0.98
CA PHE A 56 15.38 2.85 -2.19
C PHE A 56 16.25 3.90 -2.90
N ALA A 57 16.76 4.88 -2.16
CA ALA A 57 17.63 5.93 -2.70
C ALA A 57 18.84 5.32 -3.42
N ARG A 58 19.59 4.47 -2.71
CA ARG A 58 20.83 3.84 -3.21
C ARG A 58 20.59 2.84 -4.33
N LYS A 59 19.57 1.98 -4.22
CA LYS A 59 19.41 0.83 -5.14
C LYS A 59 18.53 1.13 -6.35
N ILE A 60 17.61 2.11 -6.25
CA ILE A 60 16.58 2.36 -7.26
C ILE A 60 16.65 3.80 -7.77
N LYS A 61 16.57 4.81 -6.89
CA LYS A 61 16.45 6.21 -7.30
C LYS A 61 17.64 6.67 -8.15
N GLU A 62 18.87 6.41 -7.70
CA GLU A 62 20.10 6.76 -8.44
C GLU A 62 20.11 6.15 -9.86
N ARG A 63 19.65 4.89 -9.99
CA ARG A 63 19.62 4.18 -11.27
C ARG A 63 18.50 4.67 -12.20
N ILE A 64 17.40 5.18 -11.64
CA ILE A 64 16.36 5.88 -12.41
C ILE A 64 16.92 7.20 -12.95
N GLU A 65 17.60 7.99 -12.11
CA GLU A 65 18.19 9.29 -12.50
C GLU A 65 19.26 9.12 -13.59
N GLN A 66 20.04 8.03 -13.53
CA GLN A 66 21.02 7.63 -14.54
C GLN A 66 20.38 6.98 -15.79
N ARG A 67 19.05 6.83 -15.83
CA ARG A 67 18.27 6.20 -16.92
C ARG A 67 18.61 4.73 -17.19
N GLU A 68 19.20 4.05 -16.22
CA GLU A 68 19.44 2.59 -16.24
C GLU A 68 18.15 1.81 -16.00
N ILE A 69 17.31 2.31 -15.08
CA ILE A 69 15.98 1.77 -14.81
C ILE A 69 14.95 2.65 -15.53
N ARG A 70 14.25 2.08 -16.50
CA ARG A 70 13.20 2.76 -17.27
C ARG A 70 11.79 2.28 -16.96
N GLN A 71 11.67 1.15 -16.27
CA GLN A 71 10.42 0.59 -15.79
C GLN A 71 10.72 -0.31 -14.59
N LEU A 72 9.73 -0.51 -13.72
CA LEU A 72 9.84 -1.40 -12.57
C LEU A 72 8.69 -2.40 -12.53
N SER A 73 9.01 -3.65 -12.22
CA SER A 73 8.02 -4.64 -11.77
C SER A 73 8.23 -4.85 -10.27
N VAL A 74 7.25 -4.44 -9.46
CA VAL A 74 7.33 -4.47 -7.99
C VAL A 74 6.54 -5.66 -7.46
N PHE A 75 7.21 -6.56 -6.77
CA PHE A 75 6.59 -7.74 -6.15
C PHE A 75 6.41 -7.47 -4.66
N ALA A 76 5.19 -7.05 -4.28
CA ALA A 76 4.91 -6.50 -2.96
C ALA A 76 4.75 -7.59 -1.90
N LEU A 77 5.67 -7.61 -0.93
CA LEU A 77 5.60 -8.49 0.24
C LEU A 77 6.20 -7.80 1.47
N ALA A 78 5.38 -7.05 2.19
CA ALA A 78 5.74 -6.38 3.44
C ALA A 78 4.46 -5.98 4.20
N PRO A 79 4.56 -5.55 5.47
CA PRO A 79 3.46 -4.90 6.17
C PRO A 79 2.92 -3.69 5.39
N GLN A 80 1.61 -3.47 5.48
CA GLN A 80 0.91 -2.45 4.68
C GLN A 80 1.48 -1.03 4.83
N PRO A 81 1.88 -0.55 6.02
CA PRO A 81 2.47 0.78 6.14
C PRO A 81 3.75 0.94 5.32
N LEU A 82 4.62 -0.08 5.30
CA LEU A 82 5.86 -0.06 4.52
C LEU A 82 5.58 -0.14 3.02
N LEU A 83 4.55 -0.88 2.60
CA LEU A 83 4.13 -0.91 1.20
C LEU A 83 3.58 0.45 0.73
N ILE A 84 2.75 1.10 1.54
CA ILE A 84 2.27 2.46 1.26
C ILE A 84 3.47 3.42 1.20
N ARG A 85 4.40 3.34 2.16
CA ARG A 85 5.61 4.16 2.14
C ARG A 85 6.46 3.92 0.89
N LEU A 86 6.70 2.68 0.49
CA LEU A 86 7.38 2.34 -0.76
C LEU A 86 6.67 2.96 -1.97
N GLY A 87 5.33 2.93 -1.98
CA GLY A 87 4.53 3.60 -2.99
C GLY A 87 4.85 5.09 -3.12
N THR A 88 4.97 5.81 -2.00
CA THR A 88 5.32 7.24 -2.03
C THR A 88 6.72 7.51 -2.58
N LEU A 89 7.67 6.61 -2.33
CA LEU A 89 9.04 6.72 -2.84
C LEU A 89 9.12 6.44 -4.34
N LEU A 90 8.31 5.48 -4.83
CA LEU A 90 8.21 5.15 -6.26
C LEU A 90 7.61 6.30 -7.07
N GLY A 91 6.55 6.95 -6.55
CA GLY A 91 5.83 8.01 -7.25
C GLY A 91 5.39 7.64 -8.68
N ASP A 92 5.51 8.59 -9.59
CA ASP A 92 5.15 8.50 -11.00
C ASP A 92 6.31 8.73 -11.98
N VAL A 93 7.56 8.70 -11.48
CA VAL A 93 8.77 9.03 -12.26
C VAL A 93 9.01 8.05 -13.42
N VAL A 94 8.74 6.77 -13.21
CA VAL A 94 8.85 5.71 -14.24
C VAL A 94 7.59 4.85 -14.26
N PRO A 95 7.29 4.17 -15.38
CA PRO A 95 6.29 3.11 -15.40
C PRO A 95 6.58 2.05 -14.32
N VAL A 96 5.56 1.74 -13.51
CA VAL A 96 5.64 0.70 -12.47
C VAL A 96 4.44 -0.23 -12.59
N SER A 97 4.73 -1.53 -12.68
CA SER A 97 3.77 -2.63 -12.61
C SER A 97 3.89 -3.31 -11.26
N VAL A 98 2.85 -3.17 -10.43
CA VAL A 98 2.82 -3.80 -9.09
C VAL A 98 2.17 -5.18 -9.20
N HIS A 99 2.78 -6.16 -8.54
CA HIS A 99 2.32 -7.54 -8.42
C HIS A 99 2.14 -7.87 -6.94
N GLN A 100 1.23 -8.79 -6.66
CA GLN A 100 1.02 -9.34 -5.33
C GLN A 100 1.02 -10.86 -5.37
N LYS A 101 1.36 -11.47 -4.24
CA LYS A 101 1.30 -12.91 -4.08
C LYS A 101 -0.14 -13.33 -3.79
N HIS A 102 -0.69 -14.19 -4.65
CA HIS A 102 -1.94 -14.91 -4.39
C HIS A 102 -1.66 -16.12 -3.49
N ARG A 103 -2.60 -16.45 -2.62
CA ARG A 103 -2.51 -17.63 -1.75
C ARG A 103 -3.10 -18.86 -2.43
N GLU A 104 -4.20 -18.67 -3.16
CA GLU A 104 -4.95 -19.74 -3.80
C GLU A 104 -5.31 -19.39 -5.25
N PRO A 105 -4.59 -19.97 -6.24
CA PRO A 105 -3.34 -20.73 -6.12
C PRO A 105 -2.14 -19.85 -5.73
N ASP A 106 -1.06 -20.47 -5.20
CA ASP A 106 0.20 -19.77 -4.92
C ASP A 106 0.85 -19.29 -6.23
N THR A 107 0.70 -17.99 -6.54
CA THR A 107 1.25 -17.38 -7.74
C THR A 107 1.39 -15.85 -7.63
N TRP A 108 2.23 -15.27 -8.47
CA TRP A 108 2.35 -13.82 -8.66
C TRP A 108 1.63 -13.32 -9.92
N LYS A 109 1.07 -14.24 -10.71
CA LYS A 109 0.32 -13.91 -11.92
C LYS A 109 -1.03 -13.33 -11.54
N TRP A 110 -1.46 -12.35 -12.32
CA TRP A 110 -2.85 -11.89 -12.27
C TRP A 110 -3.78 -13.01 -12.73
N LEU A 111 -4.90 -13.17 -12.03
CA LEU A 111 -5.87 -14.24 -12.22
C LEU A 111 -7.24 -13.62 -12.58
N PRO A 112 -7.45 -13.15 -13.81
CA PRO A 112 -8.71 -12.52 -14.22
C PRO A 112 -9.85 -13.54 -14.41
N ASP A 113 -10.07 -14.39 -13.41
CA ASP A 113 -11.00 -15.53 -13.39
C ASP A 113 -12.27 -15.28 -12.55
N GLN A 114 -12.38 -14.12 -11.89
CA GLN A 114 -13.53 -13.71 -11.07
C GLN A 114 -14.14 -12.40 -11.55
N PRO A 115 -15.39 -12.05 -11.25
CA PRO A 115 -15.97 -10.75 -11.60
C PRO A 115 -15.15 -9.56 -11.09
N HIS A 116 -15.38 -8.39 -11.68
CA HIS A 116 -14.79 -7.13 -11.20
C HIS A 116 -15.20 -6.83 -9.75
N ILE A 117 -14.32 -6.15 -9.01
CA ILE A 117 -14.61 -5.71 -7.65
C ILE A 117 -15.68 -4.61 -7.70
N ALA A 118 -16.81 -4.86 -7.03
CA ALA A 118 -17.83 -3.84 -6.76
C ALA A 118 -17.37 -2.95 -5.58
N TYR A 119 -16.59 -1.92 -5.88
CA TYR A 119 -16.16 -0.95 -4.87
C TYR A 119 -17.34 -0.14 -4.34
N LYS A 120 -17.34 0.09 -3.02
CA LYS A 120 -18.25 1.02 -2.34
C LYS A 120 -17.41 2.15 -1.77
N VAL A 121 -17.73 3.38 -2.17
CA VAL A 121 -17.12 4.59 -1.60
C VAL A 121 -18.14 5.21 -0.66
N ASN A 122 -17.76 5.43 0.59
CA ASN A 122 -18.55 6.20 1.54
C ASN A 122 -17.85 7.50 1.84
N GLU A 123 -18.61 8.59 1.78
CA GLU A 123 -18.14 9.93 2.02
C GLU A 123 -18.76 10.51 3.27
N TYR A 124 -17.98 11.30 3.97
CA TYR A 124 -18.43 11.95 5.18
C TYR A 124 -19.04 13.32 4.86
N SER A 125 -20.15 13.65 5.53
CA SER A 125 -20.90 14.90 5.33
C SER A 125 -21.22 15.66 6.62
N GLY A 126 -20.60 15.26 7.74
CA GLY A 126 -20.78 15.91 9.04
C GLY A 126 -19.85 17.11 9.27
N ARG A 127 -19.51 17.38 10.54
CA ARG A 127 -18.67 18.53 10.92
C ARG A 127 -17.29 18.46 10.28
N LYS A 128 -16.77 19.61 9.83
CA LYS A 128 -15.44 19.67 9.19
C LYS A 128 -14.28 19.58 10.18
N ASP A 129 -14.46 20.17 11.35
CA ASP A 129 -13.40 20.33 12.37
C ASP A 129 -13.36 19.14 13.33
N VAL A 130 -13.09 17.97 12.77
CA VAL A 130 -13.01 16.69 13.49
C VAL A 130 -11.83 15.86 12.95
N PRO A 131 -11.28 14.90 13.71
CA PRO A 131 -10.30 13.96 13.19
C PRO A 131 -10.78 13.29 11.90
N VAL A 132 -9.90 13.18 10.91
CA VAL A 132 -10.23 12.67 9.57
C VAL A 132 -9.59 11.31 9.37
N ALA A 133 -10.44 10.29 9.18
CA ALA A 133 -10.02 8.92 8.94
C ALA A 133 -10.34 8.50 7.50
N LEU A 134 -9.40 7.81 6.87
CA LEU A 134 -9.60 7.06 5.64
C LEU A 134 -9.51 5.57 5.92
N LYS A 135 -10.65 4.89 5.87
CA LYS A 135 -10.79 3.44 5.99
C LYS A 135 -10.67 2.78 4.62
N LEU A 136 -9.67 1.91 4.45
CA LEU A 136 -9.45 1.17 3.20
C LEU A 136 -9.63 -0.32 3.49
N ALA A 137 -10.82 -0.87 3.27
CA ALA A 137 -11.18 -2.22 3.71
C ALA A 137 -11.55 -3.14 2.54
N LEU A 138 -10.53 -3.74 1.93
CA LEU A 138 -10.63 -4.65 0.78
C LEU A 138 -10.20 -6.08 1.10
N SER A 139 -9.15 -6.27 1.93
CA SER A 139 -8.68 -7.62 2.30
C SER A 139 -9.39 -8.20 3.52
N ALA A 140 -10.00 -7.34 4.34
CA ALA A 140 -10.83 -7.72 5.47
C ALA A 140 -11.82 -6.61 5.82
N THR A 141 -12.93 -6.97 6.46
CA THR A 141 -13.87 -6.02 7.05
C THR A 141 -13.23 -5.25 8.20
N VAL A 142 -13.45 -3.92 8.21
CA VAL A 142 -13.06 -3.03 9.32
C VAL A 142 -14.31 -2.29 9.78
N ASN A 143 -14.72 -2.55 11.02
CA ASN A 143 -15.84 -1.86 11.66
C ASN A 143 -15.40 -0.46 12.13
N ASP A 144 -16.32 0.50 12.09
CA ASP A 144 -16.02 1.91 12.38
C ASP A 144 -15.64 2.13 13.85
N GLU A 145 -16.16 1.32 14.78
CA GLU A 145 -15.83 1.38 16.21
C GLU A 145 -14.34 1.13 16.47
N ARG A 146 -13.66 0.42 15.57
CA ARG A 146 -12.21 0.16 15.66
C ARG A 146 -11.38 1.38 15.30
N ILE A 147 -11.97 2.32 14.57
CA ILE A 147 -11.36 3.59 14.17
C ILE A 147 -11.70 4.64 15.24
N THR A 148 -12.97 4.72 15.66
CA THR A 148 -13.39 5.68 16.71
C THR A 148 -12.77 5.36 18.06
N SER A 149 -12.46 4.10 18.38
CA SER A 149 -11.70 3.78 19.60
C SER A 149 -10.27 4.37 19.62
N VAL A 150 -9.72 4.73 18.46
CA VAL A 150 -8.39 5.32 18.31
C VAL A 150 -8.46 6.85 18.19
N LEU A 151 -9.46 7.38 17.49
CA LEU A 151 -9.55 8.81 17.15
C LEU A 151 -10.66 9.57 17.88
N GLY A 152 -11.53 8.87 18.60
CA GLY A 152 -12.72 9.42 19.26
C GLY A 152 -14.00 9.21 18.45
N GLU A 153 -15.15 9.29 19.12
CA GLU A 153 -16.49 9.11 18.52
C GLU A 153 -16.81 10.15 17.44
N ASP A 154 -16.34 11.37 17.62
CA ASP A 154 -16.52 12.45 16.64
C ASP A 154 -15.44 12.38 15.55
N THR A 155 -15.37 11.28 14.78
CA THR A 155 -14.40 11.09 13.68
C THR A 155 -15.09 11.12 12.31
N ALA A 156 -14.54 11.88 11.37
CA ALA A 156 -14.96 11.86 9.97
C ALA A 156 -14.39 10.62 9.25
N ILE A 157 -15.21 9.59 9.06
CA ILE A 157 -14.78 8.35 8.41
C ILE A 157 -15.17 8.37 6.93
N TRP A 158 -14.16 8.54 6.08
CA TRP A 158 -14.22 8.30 4.64
C TRP A 158 -13.80 6.86 4.36
N SER A 159 -14.37 6.21 3.35
CA SER A 159 -13.98 4.82 3.08
C SER A 159 -14.05 4.35 1.64
N ILE A 160 -13.20 3.38 1.34
CA ILE A 160 -13.31 2.50 0.17
C ILE A 160 -13.42 1.07 0.70
N THR A 161 -14.52 0.41 0.39
CA THR A 161 -14.82 -0.97 0.80
C THR A 161 -15.31 -1.79 -0.40
N CYS A 162 -15.63 -3.04 -0.17
CA CYS A 162 -16.24 -3.94 -1.15
C CYS A 162 -17.19 -4.91 -0.42
N GLU A 163 -18.09 -5.56 -1.16
CA GLU A 163 -19.05 -6.50 -0.55
C GLU A 163 -18.38 -7.76 0.00
N GLN A 164 -17.41 -8.30 -0.74
CA GLN A 164 -16.73 -9.55 -0.41
C GLN A 164 -15.24 -9.29 -0.22
N SER A 165 -14.86 -8.77 0.95
CA SER A 165 -13.46 -8.57 1.30
C SER A 165 -12.70 -9.89 1.37
N GLY A 166 -11.44 -9.91 0.95
CA GLY A 166 -10.59 -11.08 1.08
C GLY A 166 -9.15 -10.85 0.64
N ASN A 167 -8.22 -11.63 1.18
CA ASN A 167 -6.79 -11.49 0.89
C ASN A 167 -6.46 -11.58 -0.60
N ASP A 168 -7.20 -12.42 -1.33
CA ASP A 168 -7.00 -12.68 -2.76
C ASP A 168 -8.03 -11.95 -3.64
N ILE A 169 -8.73 -10.93 -3.14
CA ILE A 169 -9.77 -10.21 -3.90
C ILE A 169 -9.22 -9.49 -5.14
N MET A 170 -7.99 -8.96 -5.04
CA MET A 170 -7.38 -8.16 -6.11
C MET A 170 -6.74 -9.07 -7.14
N ARG A 171 -7.54 -9.58 -8.10
CA ARG A 171 -7.11 -10.56 -9.11
C ARG A 171 -6.96 -10.00 -10.52
N ARG A 172 -7.37 -8.75 -10.76
CA ARG A 172 -7.30 -8.06 -12.06
C ARG A 172 -6.50 -6.76 -11.97
N LYS A 173 -5.69 -6.49 -13.00
CA LYS A 173 -5.00 -5.20 -13.17
C LYS A 173 -5.99 -4.03 -13.28
N ASP A 174 -7.13 -4.26 -13.93
CA ASP A 174 -8.16 -3.22 -14.13
C ASP A 174 -8.84 -2.82 -12.82
N ASP A 175 -9.05 -3.77 -11.90
CA ASP A 175 -9.58 -3.47 -10.56
C ASP A 175 -8.58 -2.64 -9.75
N LEU A 176 -7.28 -2.97 -9.82
CA LEU A 176 -6.23 -2.15 -9.21
C LEU A 176 -6.19 -0.74 -9.82
N ALA A 177 -6.37 -0.62 -11.13
CA ALA A 177 -6.44 0.67 -11.81
C ALA A 177 -7.69 1.48 -11.41
N ALA A 178 -8.85 0.82 -11.24
CA ALA A 178 -10.06 1.44 -10.72
C ALA A 178 -9.85 1.93 -9.28
N TYR A 179 -9.27 1.09 -8.41
CA TYR A 179 -8.91 1.45 -7.04
C TYR A 179 -8.03 2.71 -6.98
N LYS A 180 -6.98 2.79 -7.80
CA LYS A 180 -6.10 3.98 -7.89
C LYS A 180 -6.88 5.26 -8.17
N LYS A 181 -7.85 5.21 -9.08
CA LYS A 181 -8.71 6.35 -9.41
C LYS A 181 -9.56 6.74 -8.21
N LEU A 182 -10.14 5.76 -7.52
CA LEU A 182 -10.97 6.01 -6.34
C LEU A 182 -10.17 6.66 -5.20
N VAL A 183 -8.98 6.13 -4.87
CA VAL A 183 -8.12 6.70 -3.82
C VAL A 183 -7.71 8.13 -4.16
N ARG A 184 -7.24 8.38 -5.38
CA ARG A 184 -6.84 9.73 -5.82
C ARG A 184 -8.00 10.72 -5.69
N ASN A 185 -9.18 10.34 -6.17
CA ASN A 185 -10.36 11.19 -6.07
C ASN A 185 -10.75 11.43 -4.62
N LEU A 186 -10.60 10.43 -3.74
CA LEU A 186 -10.94 10.58 -2.34
C LEU A 186 -9.95 11.47 -1.59
N PHE A 187 -8.65 11.38 -1.87
CA PHE A 187 -7.66 12.32 -1.32
C PHE A 187 -8.00 13.78 -1.64
N ASP A 188 -8.31 14.06 -2.92
CA ASP A 188 -8.71 15.40 -3.34
C ASP A 188 -9.98 15.88 -2.64
N ARG A 189 -11.01 15.03 -2.56
CA ARG A 189 -12.29 15.37 -1.93
C ARG A 189 -12.19 15.56 -0.42
N ILE A 190 -11.42 14.72 0.26
CA ILE A 190 -11.17 14.85 1.70
C ILE A 190 -10.53 16.21 1.98
N LYS A 191 -9.46 16.54 1.24
CA LYS A 191 -8.77 17.83 1.36
C LYS A 191 -9.70 19.01 1.04
N ALA A 192 -10.47 18.92 -0.04
CA ALA A 192 -11.42 19.97 -0.41
C ALA A 192 -12.52 20.18 0.66
N TYR A 193 -12.93 19.10 1.35
CA TYR A 193 -13.95 19.16 2.38
C TYR A 193 -13.43 19.74 3.70
N HIS A 194 -12.31 19.21 4.19
CA HIS A 194 -11.75 19.52 5.52
C HIS A 194 -10.72 20.67 5.52
N GLY A 195 -10.21 21.08 4.35
CA GLY A 195 -9.21 22.13 4.22
C GLY A 195 -7.77 21.60 4.24
N GLU A 196 -6.83 22.51 3.97
CA GLU A 196 -5.39 22.22 4.07
C GLU A 196 -4.92 22.13 5.52
N GLY A 197 -3.81 21.43 5.76
CA GLY A 197 -3.17 21.33 7.08
C GLY A 197 -3.78 20.29 8.04
N VAL A 198 -4.80 19.56 7.59
CA VAL A 198 -5.38 18.45 8.36
C VAL A 198 -4.58 17.16 8.16
N MET A 199 -4.35 16.41 9.23
CA MET A 199 -3.75 15.08 9.17
C MET A 199 -4.78 14.04 8.73
N LEU A 200 -4.49 13.28 7.68
CA LEU A 200 -5.29 12.16 7.24
C LEU A 200 -4.85 10.86 7.93
N HIS A 201 -5.70 10.30 8.79
CA HIS A 201 -5.42 9.04 9.48
C HIS A 201 -5.87 7.86 8.61
N VAL A 202 -4.94 7.07 8.08
CA VAL A 202 -5.22 5.98 7.13
C VAL A 202 -5.22 4.63 7.86
N PHE A 203 -6.33 3.89 7.73
CA PHE A 203 -6.55 2.57 8.32
C PHE A 203 -6.66 1.50 7.21
N PRO A 204 -5.54 0.89 6.81
CA PRO A 204 -5.50 -0.04 5.70
C PRO A 204 -5.77 -1.49 6.13
N ALA A 205 -6.71 -2.11 5.43
CA ALA A 205 -6.91 -3.55 5.30
C ALA A 205 -7.00 -3.85 3.80
N LEU A 206 -5.84 -3.89 3.14
CA LEU A 206 -5.66 -3.93 1.70
C LEU A 206 -4.90 -5.18 1.24
N PRO A 207 -5.17 -5.67 0.01
CA PRO A 207 -4.22 -6.48 -0.73
C PRO A 207 -2.89 -5.72 -0.95
N ALA A 208 -1.77 -6.45 -1.02
CA ALA A 208 -0.44 -5.84 -1.06
C ALA A 208 -0.25 -4.87 -2.24
N SER A 209 -0.80 -5.20 -3.42
CA SER A 209 -0.71 -4.32 -4.58
C SER A 209 -1.46 -3.00 -4.39
N ALA A 210 -2.64 -3.06 -3.76
CA ALA A 210 -3.43 -1.87 -3.42
C ALA A 210 -2.70 -1.00 -2.39
N ALA A 211 -2.05 -1.58 -1.39
CA ALA A 211 -1.26 -0.84 -0.41
C ALA A 211 -0.13 -0.03 -1.06
N VAL A 212 0.63 -0.63 -1.99
CA VAL A 212 1.66 0.11 -2.76
C VAL A 212 1.03 1.23 -3.57
N GLU A 213 -0.08 0.95 -4.25
CA GLU A 213 -0.72 1.93 -5.12
C GLU A 213 -1.36 3.10 -4.34
N THR A 214 -1.82 2.89 -3.10
CA THR A 214 -2.25 3.99 -2.19
C THR A 214 -1.13 5.00 -2.00
N GLY A 215 0.10 4.55 -1.78
CA GLY A 215 1.26 5.42 -1.66
C GLY A 215 1.63 6.09 -2.98
N ARG A 216 1.55 5.36 -4.09
CA ARG A 216 1.93 5.90 -5.42
C ARG A 216 1.01 6.99 -5.92
N VAL A 217 -0.28 6.96 -5.55
CA VAL A 217 -1.23 8.00 -5.97
C VAL A 217 -1.18 9.25 -5.11
N TRP A 218 -0.55 9.19 -3.94
CA TRP A 218 -0.34 10.34 -3.07
C TRP A 218 0.68 11.32 -3.67
N MET A 219 0.33 12.60 -3.71
CA MET A 219 1.12 13.65 -4.33
C MET A 219 1.69 14.60 -3.27
N PRO A 220 3.04 14.64 -3.07
CA PRO A 220 3.65 15.37 -1.96
C PRO A 220 3.33 16.86 -1.85
N LYS A 221 3.00 17.51 -2.98
CA LYS A 221 2.69 18.94 -3.04
C LYS A 221 1.20 19.25 -3.07
N ALA A 222 0.35 18.24 -3.15
CA ALA A 222 -1.08 18.41 -3.39
C ALA A 222 -1.95 17.74 -2.34
N ASP A 223 -1.54 16.59 -1.80
CA ASP A 223 -2.37 15.82 -0.88
C ASP A 223 -2.02 16.11 0.59
N LEU A 224 -2.96 15.80 1.49
CA LEU A 224 -2.78 15.94 2.93
C LEU A 224 -1.64 15.06 3.44
N THR A 225 -0.99 15.50 4.52
CA THR A 225 -0.10 14.61 5.29
C THR A 225 -0.90 13.43 5.83
N MET A 226 -0.29 12.25 5.84
CA MET A 226 -0.94 11.01 6.26
C MET A 226 -0.25 10.41 7.47
N LYS A 227 -1.04 9.91 8.42
CA LYS A 227 -0.57 8.98 9.47
C LYS A 227 -1.15 7.61 9.18
N ILE A 228 -0.28 6.64 8.93
CA ILE A 228 -0.71 5.27 8.63
C ILE A 228 -0.81 4.47 9.92
N TYR A 229 -1.87 3.68 10.05
CA TYR A 229 -2.09 2.76 11.15
C TYR A 229 -1.87 1.32 10.71
N ASP A 230 -1.47 0.47 11.64
CA ASP A 230 -1.39 -0.97 11.42
C ASP A 230 -2.17 -1.74 12.48
N GLN A 231 -2.71 -2.88 12.10
CA GLN A 231 -3.41 -3.73 13.04
C GLN A 231 -2.42 -4.51 13.90
N ASN A 232 -2.24 -4.07 15.14
CA ASN A 232 -1.36 -4.76 16.07
C ASN A 232 -2.11 -5.86 16.84
N ARG A 233 -1.59 -7.09 16.80
CA ARG A 233 -2.20 -8.23 17.51
C ARG A 233 -2.04 -8.14 19.02
N THR A 234 -0.87 -7.70 19.50
CA THR A 234 -0.57 -7.59 20.92
C THR A 234 -1.41 -6.51 21.59
N ALA A 235 -1.53 -5.34 20.94
CA ALA A 235 -2.36 -4.24 21.44
C ALA A 235 -3.87 -4.42 21.15
N GLN A 236 -4.23 -5.42 20.31
CA GLN A 236 -5.60 -5.66 19.83
C GLN A 236 -6.29 -4.43 19.19
N ALA A 237 -5.51 -3.47 18.71
CA ALA A 237 -5.98 -2.19 18.21
C ALA A 237 -5.16 -1.73 17.01
N PHE A 238 -5.66 -0.72 16.30
CA PHE A 238 -4.85 0.01 15.34
C PHE A 238 -3.85 0.89 16.08
N VAL A 239 -2.57 0.75 15.75
CA VAL A 239 -1.50 1.55 16.32
C VAL A 239 -0.91 2.48 15.25
N PRO A 240 -0.52 3.71 15.61
CA PRO A 240 0.15 4.62 14.69
C PRO A 240 1.51 4.06 14.27
N THR A 241 1.84 4.17 12.98
CA THR A 241 3.11 3.70 12.42
C THR A 241 3.85 4.84 11.72
N ILE A 242 3.95 4.80 10.39
CA ILE A 242 4.67 5.75 9.55
C ILE A 242 3.82 7.01 9.32
N ALA A 243 4.45 8.17 9.36
CA ALA A 243 3.88 9.43 8.91
C ALA A 243 4.49 9.83 7.56
N ILE A 244 3.67 10.34 6.65
CA ILE A 244 4.06 10.80 5.31
C ILE A 244 3.61 12.25 5.19
N GLY A 245 4.51 13.16 4.86
CA GLY A 245 4.23 14.59 4.79
C GLY A 245 5.48 15.43 4.71
#